data_AF-A0A151IEC0-F1
#
_entry.id   AF-A0A151IEC0-F1
#
_cell.length_a   1.000
_cell.length_b   1.000
_cell.length_c   1.000
_cell.angle_alpha   90.00
_cell.angle_beta   90.00
_cell.angle_gamma   90.00
#
_symmetry.space_group_name_H-M   'P 1'
#
loop_
_entity.id
_entity.type
_entity.pdbx_description
1 polymer ?
#
loop_
_entity_poly.entity_id
_entity_poly.type
_entity_poly.pdbx_seq_one_letter_code
_entity_poly.pdbx_strand_id
1 'polypeptide(L)'
;MLSSNQSENTLALEAETARWSRRPTTMTKVTSQEIVDFPEMTERDLKIFFSGTYQLGQAVCYLAELIDDSGNINLEYVQMKQNIIKVLIRSRHINSKTYKCYVEYKPDSIGYSDVLRHACDCANGLRTIGSCSHIAAVIYYLSNARYKSKIIRPAEILTDLFSTKDIAPVIDEDSDED
;
A
#
# COMPACT_ATOMS: atom_id res chain seq x y z
N MET A 1 -25.73 20.18 -8.98
CA MET A 1 -25.54 18.79 -8.53
C MET A 1 -24.98 18.00 -9.70
N LEU A 2 -23.65 17.81 -9.75
CA LEU A 2 -23.03 16.95 -10.76
C LEU A 2 -23.17 15.51 -10.27
N SER A 3 -24.06 14.74 -10.89
CA SER A 3 -24.10 13.29 -10.70
C SER A 3 -22.78 12.74 -11.20
N SER A 4 -21.88 12.39 -10.28
CA SER A 4 -20.67 11.67 -10.63
C SER A 4 -21.11 10.35 -11.25
N ASN A 5 -20.91 10.18 -12.56
CA ASN A 5 -20.92 8.88 -13.23
C ASN A 5 -19.72 8.10 -12.67
N GLN A 6 -19.81 7.63 -11.43
CA GLN A 6 -18.87 6.65 -10.90
C GLN A 6 -19.21 5.36 -11.61
N SER A 7 -18.40 5.01 -12.61
CA SER A 7 -18.37 3.65 -13.14
C SER A 7 -18.26 2.68 -11.96
N GLU A 8 -19.17 1.72 -11.87
CA GLU A 8 -19.21 0.75 -10.78
C GLU A 8 -17.88 -0.02 -10.69
N ASN A 9 -17.37 -0.19 -9.46
CA ASN A 9 -16.17 -0.98 -9.23
C ASN A 9 -16.52 -2.47 -9.31
N THR A 10 -16.31 -3.07 -10.48
CA THR A 10 -16.70 -4.46 -10.76
C THR A 10 -15.95 -5.48 -9.90
N LEU A 11 -14.73 -5.17 -9.41
CA LEU A 11 -14.01 -6.06 -8.51
C LEU A 11 -14.62 -6.05 -7.10
N ALA A 12 -15.09 -4.90 -6.63
CA ALA A 12 -15.82 -4.81 -5.37
C ALA A 12 -17.13 -5.61 -5.42
N LEU A 13 -17.89 -5.46 -6.50
CA LEU A 13 -19.15 -6.20 -6.73
C LEU A 13 -18.89 -7.72 -6.78
N GLU A 14 -17.84 -8.14 -7.46
CA GLU A 14 -17.41 -9.55 -7.53
C GLU A 14 -17.04 -10.08 -6.14
N ALA A 15 -16.26 -9.34 -5.37
CA ALA A 15 -15.84 -9.71 -4.02
C ALA A 15 -17.03 -9.87 -3.05
N GLU A 16 -18.04 -9.01 -3.19
CA GLU A 16 -19.28 -9.06 -2.41
C GLU A 16 -20.14 -10.27 -2.82
N THR A 17 -20.37 -10.46 -4.12
CA THR A 17 -21.17 -11.56 -4.67
C THR A 17 -20.57 -12.92 -4.31
N ALA A 18 -19.25 -13.06 -4.45
CA ALA A 18 -18.51 -14.27 -4.09
C ALA A 18 -18.31 -14.44 -2.57
N ARG A 19 -18.67 -13.43 -1.77
CA ARG A 19 -18.56 -13.40 -0.30
C ARG A 19 -17.14 -13.70 0.20
N TRP A 20 -16.13 -13.21 -0.51
CA TRP A 20 -14.70 -13.35 -0.17
C TRP A 20 -14.37 -12.85 1.24
N SER A 21 -15.11 -11.86 1.73
CA SER A 21 -14.95 -11.30 3.06
C SER A 21 -15.49 -12.19 4.19
N ARG A 22 -16.42 -13.12 3.89
CA ARG A 22 -17.14 -13.95 4.86
C ARG A 22 -16.74 -15.43 4.82
N ARG A 23 -16.06 -15.88 3.75
CA ARG A 23 -15.68 -17.28 3.53
C ARG A 23 -14.16 -17.43 3.48
N PRO A 24 -13.51 -17.75 4.62
CA PRO A 24 -12.07 -17.98 4.68
C PRO A 24 -11.62 -19.10 3.73
N THR A 25 -12.49 -20.08 3.48
CA THR A 25 -12.22 -21.21 2.55
C THR A 25 -12.03 -20.78 1.10
N THR A 26 -12.35 -19.54 0.73
CA THR A 26 -12.10 -19.03 -0.63
C THR A 26 -10.73 -18.40 -0.77
N MET A 27 -9.94 -18.37 0.31
CA MET A 27 -8.66 -17.67 0.40
C MET A 27 -7.54 -18.64 0.77
N THR A 28 -6.39 -18.50 0.13
CA THR A 28 -5.17 -19.19 0.51
C THR A 28 -4.14 -18.15 0.95
N LYS A 29 -3.65 -18.27 2.18
CA LYS A 29 -2.58 -17.40 2.69
C LYS A 29 -1.31 -17.65 1.89
N VAL A 30 -0.64 -16.56 1.53
CA VAL A 30 0.65 -16.60 0.86
C VAL A 30 1.58 -15.55 1.46
N THR A 31 2.86 -15.74 1.28
CA THR A 31 3.90 -14.77 1.58
C THR A 31 4.15 -13.89 0.35
N SER A 32 4.73 -12.71 0.55
CA SER A 32 5.08 -11.82 -0.57
C SER A 32 6.15 -12.39 -1.49
N GLN A 33 6.94 -13.35 -1.01
CA GLN A 33 7.95 -14.06 -1.78
C GLN A 33 7.33 -15.13 -2.70
N GLU A 34 6.12 -15.60 -2.41
CA GLU A 34 5.39 -16.53 -3.27
C GLU A 34 4.69 -15.83 -4.44
N ILE A 35 4.41 -14.53 -4.32
CA ILE A 35 3.81 -13.70 -5.38
C ILE A 35 4.91 -13.20 -6.34
N VAL A 36 5.62 -14.11 -7.01
CA VAL A 36 6.72 -13.73 -7.93
C VAL A 36 6.24 -13.19 -9.28
N ASP A 37 4.96 -13.39 -9.60
CA ASP A 37 4.34 -13.10 -10.89
C ASP A 37 3.66 -11.71 -10.97
N PHE A 38 3.74 -10.91 -9.90
CA PHE A 38 3.10 -9.59 -9.85
C PHE A 38 3.80 -8.59 -10.78
N PRO A 39 3.06 -7.71 -11.49
CA PRO A 39 3.65 -6.76 -12.43
C PRO A 39 4.72 -5.88 -11.79
N GLU A 40 5.93 -5.89 -12.36
CA GLU A 40 7.00 -4.99 -11.96
C GLU A 40 6.76 -3.58 -12.53
N MET A 41 7.00 -2.55 -11.71
CA MET A 41 6.75 -1.16 -12.10
C MET A 41 7.92 -0.26 -11.73
N THR A 42 8.24 0.66 -12.64
CA THR A 42 9.13 1.78 -12.34
C THR A 42 8.40 2.86 -11.52
N GLU A 43 9.15 3.79 -10.93
CA GLU A 43 8.54 4.94 -10.25
C GLU A 43 7.68 5.81 -11.20
N ARG A 44 8.03 5.84 -12.50
CA ARG A 44 7.22 6.52 -13.52
C ARG A 44 5.89 5.82 -13.70
N ASP A 45 5.89 4.49 -13.80
CA ASP A 45 4.65 3.70 -13.94
C ASP A 45 3.73 3.90 -12.75
N LEU A 46 4.30 3.91 -11.53
CA LEU A 46 3.56 4.17 -10.30
C LEU A 46 2.94 5.57 -10.28
N LYS A 47 3.68 6.61 -10.70
CA LYS A 47 3.14 7.98 -10.80
C LYS A 47 2.00 8.07 -11.80
N ILE A 48 2.08 7.34 -12.91
CA ILE A 48 1.01 7.27 -13.92
C ILE A 48 -0.20 6.55 -13.32
N PHE A 49 0.00 5.37 -12.72
CA PHE A 49 -1.07 4.55 -12.14
C PHE A 49 -1.85 5.31 -11.05
N PHE A 50 -1.13 6.01 -10.16
CA PHE A 50 -1.77 6.76 -9.07
C PHE A 50 -2.28 8.14 -9.47
N SER A 51 -2.16 8.53 -10.75
CA SER A 51 -2.48 9.86 -11.25
C SER A 51 -1.72 10.99 -10.51
N GLY A 52 -0.49 10.74 -10.07
CA GLY A 52 0.37 11.75 -9.46
C GLY A 52 1.30 11.25 -8.35
N THR A 53 2.14 12.16 -7.85
CA THR A 53 3.15 11.89 -6.81
C THR A 53 2.58 11.81 -5.40
N TYR A 54 1.44 12.46 -5.14
CA TYR A 54 0.85 12.53 -3.81
C TYR A 54 0.53 11.14 -3.25
N GLN A 55 -0.14 10.30 -4.04
CA GLN A 55 -0.49 8.95 -3.62
C GLN A 55 0.74 8.06 -3.44
N LEU A 56 1.79 8.26 -4.23
CA LEU A 56 3.06 7.56 -4.03
C LEU A 56 3.69 7.92 -2.68
N GLY A 57 3.69 9.20 -2.30
CA GLY A 57 4.14 9.63 -0.97
C GLY A 57 3.29 9.02 0.15
N GLN A 58 1.97 8.97 -0.03
CA GLN A 58 1.07 8.31 0.93
C GLN A 58 1.27 6.79 0.99
N ALA A 59 1.61 6.13 -0.11
CA ALA A 59 1.91 4.70 -0.15
C ALA A 59 3.08 4.36 0.78
N VAL A 60 4.13 5.18 0.75
CA VAL A 60 5.30 5.03 1.65
C VAL A 60 4.88 5.14 3.10
N CYS A 61 4.02 6.11 3.42
CA CYS A 61 3.44 6.23 4.75
C CYS A 61 2.82 4.90 5.20
N TYR A 62 1.96 4.30 4.38
CA TYR A 62 1.21 3.08 4.71
C TYR A 62 2.00 1.77 4.69
N LEU A 63 3.25 1.74 4.20
CA LEU A 63 4.09 0.53 4.26
C LEU A 63 4.27 -0.01 5.67
N ALA A 64 4.39 0.87 6.67
CA ALA A 64 4.55 0.45 8.05
C ALA A 64 3.33 -0.28 8.62
N GLU A 65 2.14 -0.06 8.06
CA GLU A 65 0.90 -0.77 8.46
C GLU A 65 0.71 -2.08 7.70
N LEU A 66 1.41 -2.20 6.57
CA LEU A 66 1.38 -3.37 5.71
C LEU A 66 2.37 -4.43 6.18
N ILE A 67 3.56 -4.00 6.60
CA ILE A 67 4.70 -4.83 6.98
C ILE A 67 4.74 -5.02 8.50
N ASP A 68 4.67 -6.27 8.95
CA ASP A 68 4.81 -6.62 10.36
C ASP A 68 6.25 -6.46 10.88
N ASP A 69 6.46 -6.73 12.17
CA ASP A 69 7.78 -6.62 12.81
C ASP A 69 8.80 -7.61 12.24
N SER A 70 8.32 -8.69 11.58
CA SER A 70 9.15 -9.69 10.91
C SER A 70 9.42 -9.36 9.44
N GLY A 71 8.91 -8.22 8.93
CA GLY A 71 9.08 -7.84 7.53
C GLY A 71 8.07 -8.48 6.58
N ASN A 72 7.10 -9.24 7.09
CA ASN A 72 6.11 -9.95 6.27
C ASN A 72 4.84 -9.12 6.10
N ILE A 73 4.09 -9.42 5.04
CA ILE A 73 2.81 -8.79 4.76
C ILE A 73 1.69 -9.83 4.74
N ASN A 74 0.51 -9.48 5.23
CA ASN A 74 -0.63 -10.40 5.29
C ASN A 74 -1.37 -10.45 3.95
N LEU A 75 -0.97 -11.42 3.11
CA LEU A 75 -1.49 -11.64 1.77
C LEU A 75 -2.31 -12.94 1.69
N GLU A 76 -3.36 -12.89 0.90
CA GLU A 76 -4.19 -14.04 0.57
C GLU A 76 -4.50 -14.03 -0.95
N TYR A 77 -4.42 -15.18 -1.62
CA TYR A 77 -4.99 -15.36 -2.96
C TYR A 77 -6.44 -15.79 -2.89
N VAL A 78 -7.24 -15.36 -3.87
CA VAL A 78 -8.53 -15.99 -4.15
C VAL A 78 -8.28 -17.35 -4.81
N GLN A 79 -8.69 -18.44 -4.17
CA GLN A 79 -8.38 -19.81 -4.63
C GLN A 79 -8.81 -20.10 -6.08
N MET A 80 -9.96 -19.56 -6.49
CA MET A 80 -10.53 -19.76 -7.83
C MET A 80 -9.85 -18.88 -8.90
N LYS A 81 -9.13 -17.84 -8.48
CA LYS A 81 -8.51 -16.83 -9.35
C LYS A 81 -7.20 -16.36 -8.71
N GLN A 82 -6.14 -17.11 -8.97
CA GLN A 82 -4.81 -16.82 -8.42
C GLN A 82 -4.22 -15.49 -8.92
N ASN A 83 -4.86 -14.79 -9.84
CA ASN A 83 -4.50 -13.44 -10.25
C ASN A 83 -5.22 -12.33 -9.46
N ILE A 84 -6.02 -12.69 -8.45
CA ILE A 84 -6.66 -11.77 -7.52
C ILE A 84 -6.07 -11.97 -6.13
N ILE A 85 -5.43 -10.93 -5.62
CA ILE A 85 -4.88 -10.89 -4.27
C ILE A 85 -5.79 -10.09 -3.36
N LYS A 86 -5.88 -10.53 -2.12
CA LYS A 86 -6.51 -9.85 -1.01
C LYS A 86 -5.44 -9.50 0.02
N VAL A 87 -5.46 -8.25 0.46
CA VAL A 87 -4.50 -7.72 1.44
C VAL A 87 -5.27 -7.05 2.57
N LEU A 88 -4.85 -7.35 3.80
CA LEU A 88 -5.43 -6.76 5.00
C LEU A 88 -4.52 -5.63 5.50
N ILE A 89 -5.07 -4.42 5.63
CA ILE A 89 -4.32 -3.23 6.08
C ILE A 89 -5.00 -2.63 7.30
N ARG A 90 -4.24 -2.44 8.38
CA ARG A 90 -4.76 -1.80 9.60
C ARG A 90 -5.03 -0.31 9.37
N SER A 91 -6.08 0.20 10.00
CA SER A 91 -6.39 1.62 10.00
C SER A 91 -5.42 2.37 10.91
N ARG A 92 -4.84 3.46 10.42
CA ARG A 92 -4.02 4.40 11.21
C ARG A 92 -4.80 5.16 12.28
N HIS A 93 -6.11 5.28 12.09
CA HIS A 93 -6.95 6.14 12.92
C HIS A 93 -7.83 5.35 13.89
N ILE A 94 -8.00 4.04 13.66
CA ILE A 94 -8.94 3.20 14.43
C ILE A 94 -8.35 1.81 14.58
N ASN A 95 -7.80 1.49 15.75
CA ASN A 95 -7.08 0.23 16.01
C ASN A 95 -7.90 -1.03 15.72
N SER A 96 -9.21 -1.01 15.94
CA SER A 96 -10.10 -2.15 15.69
C SER A 96 -10.47 -2.35 14.22
N LYS A 97 -10.12 -1.41 13.34
CA LYS A 97 -10.51 -1.41 11.94
C LYS A 97 -9.39 -1.91 11.05
N THR A 98 -9.70 -2.90 10.22
CA THR A 98 -8.84 -3.41 9.16
C THR A 98 -9.56 -3.28 7.84
N TYR A 99 -8.90 -2.68 6.85
CA TYR A 99 -9.39 -2.53 5.50
C TYR A 99 -8.99 -3.75 4.65
N LYS A 100 -9.90 -4.19 3.79
CA LYS A 100 -9.70 -5.25 2.80
C LYS A 100 -9.42 -4.60 1.45
N CYS A 101 -8.25 -4.88 0.91
CA CYS A 101 -7.84 -4.47 -0.41
C CYS A 101 -7.85 -5.67 -1.33
N TYR A 102 -8.36 -5.50 -2.54
CA TYR A 102 -8.32 -6.49 -3.61
C TYR A 102 -7.63 -5.88 -4.81
N VAL A 103 -6.74 -6.65 -5.44
CA VAL A 103 -6.06 -6.27 -6.68
C VAL A 103 -6.13 -7.45 -7.63
N GLU A 104 -6.68 -7.22 -8.82
CA GLU A 104 -6.60 -8.14 -9.94
C GLU A 104 -5.52 -7.67 -10.89
N TYR A 105 -4.65 -8.59 -11.30
CA TYR A 105 -3.55 -8.30 -12.19
C TYR A 105 -3.40 -9.38 -13.27
N LYS A 106 -2.51 -9.12 -14.23
CA LYS A 106 -2.03 -10.11 -15.18
C LYS A 106 -0.67 -10.67 -14.70
N PRO A 107 -0.57 -11.98 -14.44
CA PRO A 107 0.70 -12.62 -14.07
C PRO A 107 1.83 -12.40 -15.09
N ASP A 108 3.07 -12.45 -14.62
CA ASP A 108 4.31 -12.44 -15.41
C ASP A 108 4.39 -11.26 -16.40
N SER A 109 4.02 -10.07 -15.91
CA SER A 109 3.89 -8.86 -16.73
C SER A 109 4.71 -7.69 -16.19
N ILE A 110 4.79 -6.60 -16.96
CA ILE A 110 5.59 -5.43 -16.63
C ILE A 110 4.78 -4.17 -16.97
N GLY A 111 4.72 -3.24 -16.02
CA GLY A 111 4.11 -1.93 -16.20
C GLY A 111 2.72 -1.80 -15.59
N TYR A 112 2.25 -0.55 -15.56
CA TYR A 112 1.04 -0.17 -14.81
C TYR A 112 -0.27 -0.68 -15.41
N SER A 113 -0.31 -0.97 -16.73
CA SER A 113 -1.52 -1.40 -17.43
C SER A 113 -1.97 -2.81 -17.06
N ASP A 114 -1.08 -3.61 -16.47
CA ASP A 114 -1.34 -5.00 -16.11
C ASP A 114 -1.90 -5.17 -14.69
N VAL A 115 -2.08 -4.06 -13.94
CA VAL A 115 -3.02 -4.02 -12.82
C VAL A 115 -4.39 -3.66 -13.37
N LEU A 116 -5.24 -4.68 -13.51
CA LEU A 116 -6.49 -4.61 -14.27
C LEU A 116 -7.60 -3.92 -13.48
N ARG A 117 -7.77 -4.30 -12.21
CA ARG A 117 -8.80 -3.78 -11.32
C ARG A 117 -8.30 -3.75 -9.89
N HIS A 118 -8.81 -2.81 -9.11
CA HIS A 118 -8.52 -2.75 -7.68
C HIS A 118 -9.74 -2.27 -6.91
N ALA A 119 -9.86 -2.67 -5.65
CA ALA A 119 -10.94 -2.26 -4.77
C ALA A 119 -10.47 -2.25 -3.32
N CYS A 120 -10.91 -1.27 -2.55
CA CYS A 120 -10.71 -1.22 -1.11
C CYS A 120 -12.01 -0.85 -0.41
N ASP A 121 -12.29 -1.44 0.74
CA ASP A 121 -13.47 -1.15 1.56
C ASP A 121 -13.34 0.13 2.41
N CYS A 122 -12.36 0.99 2.12
CA CYS A 122 -12.27 2.32 2.69
C CYS A 122 -13.18 3.32 1.94
N ALA A 123 -13.42 4.49 2.54
CA ALA A 123 -14.32 5.51 1.99
C ALA A 123 -13.96 5.96 0.55
N ASN A 124 -12.69 5.84 0.17
CA ASN A 124 -12.18 6.23 -1.15
C ASN A 124 -11.80 5.03 -2.03
N GLY A 125 -12.02 3.80 -1.56
CA GLY A 125 -11.47 2.60 -2.16
C GLY A 125 -12.27 2.01 -3.31
N LEU A 126 -13.47 2.55 -3.58
CA LEU A 126 -14.31 2.15 -4.71
C LEU A 126 -14.10 3.00 -5.98
N ARG A 127 -13.19 3.97 -5.95
CA ARG A 127 -12.83 4.74 -7.15
C ARG A 127 -12.23 3.81 -8.19
N THR A 128 -12.56 4.03 -9.46
CA THR A 128 -12.00 3.30 -10.61
C THR A 128 -10.85 4.05 -11.29
N ILE A 129 -10.70 5.35 -11.01
CA ILE A 129 -9.62 6.21 -11.47
C ILE A 129 -8.80 6.69 -10.27
N GLY A 130 -7.48 6.59 -10.38
CA GLY A 130 -6.56 6.76 -9.26
C GLY A 130 -6.74 5.65 -8.23
N SER A 131 -6.25 5.86 -7.00
CA SER A 131 -6.39 4.88 -5.93
C SER A 131 -6.54 5.54 -4.56
N CYS A 132 -6.99 4.77 -3.57
CA CYS A 132 -6.80 5.15 -2.17
C CYS A 132 -5.35 4.85 -1.73
N SER A 133 -4.94 5.41 -0.60
CA SER A 133 -3.60 5.20 -0.04
C SER A 133 -3.32 3.74 0.32
N HIS A 134 -4.35 2.97 0.68
CA HIS A 134 -4.20 1.53 0.97
C HIS A 134 -3.83 0.74 -0.29
N ILE A 135 -4.56 0.93 -1.39
CA ILE A 135 -4.23 0.32 -2.69
C ILE A 135 -2.86 0.79 -3.17
N ALA A 136 -2.55 2.08 -3.00
CA ALA A 136 -1.26 2.61 -3.38
C ALA A 136 -0.11 1.92 -2.64
N ALA A 137 -0.26 1.66 -1.34
CA ALA A 137 0.72 0.94 -0.54
C ALA A 137 0.90 -0.52 -1.00
N VAL A 138 -0.20 -1.23 -1.29
CA VAL A 138 -0.14 -2.62 -1.81
C VAL A 138 0.62 -2.67 -3.12
N ILE A 139 0.22 -1.85 -4.09
CA ILE A 139 0.82 -1.83 -5.42
C ILE A 139 2.28 -1.40 -5.34
N TYR A 140 2.59 -0.34 -4.58
CA TYR A 140 3.97 0.12 -4.39
C TYR A 140 4.86 -0.98 -3.81
N TYR A 141 4.40 -1.69 -2.78
CA TYR A 141 5.16 -2.77 -2.17
C TYR A 141 5.44 -3.91 -3.16
N LEU A 142 4.38 -4.44 -3.80
CA LEU A 142 4.48 -5.62 -4.66
C LEU A 142 5.21 -5.36 -5.99
N SER A 143 5.05 -4.18 -6.57
CA SER A 143 5.62 -3.88 -7.89
C SER A 143 7.01 -3.23 -7.83
N ASN A 144 7.42 -2.67 -6.69
CA ASN A 144 8.64 -1.87 -6.61
C ASN A 144 9.40 -1.99 -5.28
N ALA A 145 8.75 -1.74 -4.13
CA ALA A 145 9.47 -1.57 -2.87
C ALA A 145 10.13 -2.87 -2.35
N ARG A 146 9.51 -4.03 -2.60
CA ARG A 146 10.05 -5.33 -2.16
C ARG A 146 11.39 -5.71 -2.79
N TYR A 147 11.74 -5.08 -3.92
CA TYR A 147 13.00 -5.31 -4.62
C TYR A 147 14.13 -4.37 -4.19
N LYS A 148 13.81 -3.39 -3.32
CA LYS A 148 14.81 -2.46 -2.79
C LYS A 148 15.59 -3.11 -1.66
N SER A 149 16.88 -2.79 -1.56
CA SER A 149 17.77 -3.28 -0.48
C SER A 149 17.29 -2.91 0.92
N LYS A 150 16.51 -1.83 1.03
CA LYS A 150 15.88 -1.38 2.27
C LYS A 150 14.53 -0.73 1.98
N ILE A 151 13.50 -1.14 2.70
CA ILE A 151 12.21 -0.46 2.72
C ILE A 151 12.27 0.61 3.81
N ILE A 152 12.24 1.88 3.42
CA ILE A 152 12.31 3.00 4.35
C ILE A 152 10.96 3.12 5.06
N ARG A 153 10.93 2.95 6.38
CA ARG A 153 9.74 3.25 7.18
C ARG A 153 9.58 4.76 7.33
N PRO A 154 8.35 5.30 7.39
CA PRO A 154 8.13 6.75 7.49
C PRO A 154 8.80 7.40 8.71
N ALA A 155 8.86 6.68 9.83
CA ALA A 155 9.54 7.15 11.03
C ALA A 155 11.06 7.33 10.81
N GLU A 156 11.69 6.50 9.98
CA GLU A 156 13.11 6.61 9.66
C GLU A 156 13.43 7.87 8.86
N ILE A 157 12.51 8.32 7.99
CA ILE A 157 12.66 9.59 7.26
C ILE A 157 12.75 10.76 8.24
N LEU A 158 11.91 10.74 9.29
CA LEU A 158 11.93 11.77 10.33
C LEU A 158 13.19 11.66 11.18
N THR A 159 13.62 10.45 11.56
CA THR A 159 14.87 10.25 12.30
C THR A 159 16.09 10.77 11.56
N ASP A 160 16.15 10.63 10.24
CA ASP A 160 17.22 11.17 9.42
C ASP A 160 17.19 12.71 9.39
N LEU A 161 16.01 13.32 9.23
CA LEU A 161 15.84 14.78 9.28
C LEU A 161 16.22 15.41 10.63
N PHE A 162 15.97 14.70 11.74
CA PHE A 162 16.32 15.15 13.09
C PHE A 162 17.66 14.61 13.59
N SER A 163 18.45 13.93 12.75
CA SER A 163 19.80 13.53 13.11
C SER A 163 20.70 14.76 13.14
N THR A 164 20.76 15.41 14.31
CA THR A 164 21.61 16.56 14.65
C THR A 164 23.09 16.17 14.71
N LYS A 165 23.64 15.58 13.64
CA LYS A 165 25.07 15.26 13.57
C LYS A 165 25.95 16.52 13.46
N ASP A 166 25.37 17.68 13.12
CA ASP A 166 26.10 18.93 12.90
C ASP A 166 25.72 20.08 13.85
N ILE A 167 24.92 19.84 14.91
CA ILE A 167 24.62 20.87 15.90
C ILE A 167 25.55 20.68 17.09
N ALA A 168 26.69 21.36 17.07
CA ALA A 168 27.47 21.58 18.29
C ALA A 168 26.65 22.52 19.20
N PRO A 169 26.22 22.09 20.39
CA PRO A 169 25.57 23.00 21.33
C PRO A 169 26.60 24.08 21.71
N VAL A 170 26.31 25.33 21.36
CA VAL A 170 27.02 26.47 21.94
C VAL A 170 26.55 26.56 23.38
N ILE A 171 27.41 26.13 24.29
CA ILE A 171 27.21 26.33 25.72
C ILE A 171 27.78 27.71 25.98
N ASP A 172 26.93 28.73 26.05
CA ASP A 172 27.34 30.01 26.59
C ASP A 172 27.56 29.79 28.09
N GLU A 173 28.82 29.64 28.49
CA GLU A 173 29.23 29.76 29.89
C GLU A 173 29.04 31.22 30.28
N ASP A 174 27.85 31.58 30.75
CA ASP A 174 27.62 32.83 31.47
C ASP A 174 28.59 32.87 32.65
N SER A 175 29.69 33.60 32.46
CA SER A 175 30.67 33.91 33.48
C SER A 175 30.02 34.87 34.46
N ASP A 176 29.47 34.32 35.55
CA ASP A 176 29.17 35.07 36.76
C ASP A 176 30.50 35.59 37.34
N GLU A 177 30.92 36.80 36.93
CA GLU A 177 31.96 37.56 37.64
C GLU A 177 31.33 38.19 38.90
N ASP A 178 31.87 37.80 40.06
CA ASP A 178 31.52 38.23 41.45
C ASP A 178 31.50 39.76 41.66
#